data_AF-A0A328EGX8-F1
#
_entry.id   AF-A0A328EGX8-F1
#
_cell.length_a   1.000
_cell.length_b   1.000
_cell.length_c   1.000
_cell.angle_alpha   90.00
_cell.angle_beta   90.00
_cell.angle_gamma   90.00
#
_symmetry.space_group_name_H-M   'P 1'
#
loop_
_entity.id
_entity.type
_entity.pdbx_description
1 polymer ?
#
loop_
_entity_poly.entity_id
_entity_poly.type
_entity_poly.pdbx_seq_one_letter_code
_entity_poly.pdbx_strand_id
1 'polypeptide(L)'
;MRYIGSKQKLLEEIKKLFIDKNIFINNYTFFDAFSGTGAVGNFFKDKYKIIANDSLFCSYVITQAKLNPIDKKFKKLNINPFDYFNSNDICLKGFVYNNYSTGGSDRKYFSEENAMRIDFIREKIDEWLKKEKIDEFEYYYLIACLLESISKVSNVAGVYGSFLSTWDSRALKIMKFIEIEDFSNNNLFKNEIHNELIELLIEDIKGDILYLDPPYTKNQYSTQYHILETIALNDKPEIFGKTGHREVISKNSKFSKDGNVHIEFERIIKKANFKYIVLSYNSVGIMSKEFIERVLKRYGKENTFECRKINYKQYLNSKAEKKEEHFEYLFFIEKKDLNQISYKSPLNYMGGKYELIDFIKGNAPKKIERFIDLFGGGFNVGINFDANQIIYNDINFKVKELLEMFRNKDTLELYKYIRKMIKKYKLEKNNRESFEKIRTLYNSKIEELREPELLYLLILYGFNQQIRFNSKLEYNNTVGPSSFNERIFEIMLSFISTLKNKNVVFYSGDYEKMFEHMNKDTFVYVDPPYLITCGSYNDGKRGFNGWDEKEEIRLLNFLDKLNSNGIKFMLSNIFIKDDKINELLQKWVNDNKFKVKYFEGTQKKGREEILVINY
;
A
#
# COMPACT_ATOMS: atom_id res chain seq x y z
N MET A 1 -23.00 15.87 12.00
CA MET A 1 -23.58 14.59 11.51
C MET A 1 -22.85 13.39 12.14
N ARG A 2 -23.54 12.28 12.41
CA ARG A 2 -22.88 11.02 12.81
C ARG A 2 -22.20 10.38 11.61
N TYR A 3 -20.87 10.27 11.67
CA TYR A 3 -20.06 9.60 10.66
C TYR A 3 -19.10 8.62 11.33
N ILE A 4 -19.12 7.36 10.89
CA ILE A 4 -18.30 6.30 11.45
C ILE A 4 -16.83 6.61 11.16
N GLY A 5 -15.96 6.41 12.15
CA GLY A 5 -14.53 6.70 12.01
C GLY A 5 -14.17 8.19 12.06
N SER A 6 -15.11 9.13 12.28
CA SER A 6 -14.79 10.56 12.37
C SER A 6 -13.70 10.86 13.40
N LYS A 7 -12.74 11.70 13.01
CA LYS A 7 -11.53 12.02 13.78
C LYS A 7 -11.64 13.26 14.67
N GLN A 8 -12.85 13.80 14.85
CA GLN A 8 -13.09 14.97 15.71
C GLN A 8 -12.46 14.86 17.11
N LYS A 9 -12.51 13.68 17.72
CA LYS A 9 -11.93 13.44 19.05
C LYS A 9 -10.41 13.25 19.07
N LEU A 10 -9.76 13.15 17.91
CA LEU A 10 -8.31 12.98 17.79
C LEU A 10 -7.59 14.28 17.35
N LEU A 11 -8.33 15.35 17.04
CA LEU A 11 -7.79 16.58 16.47
C LEU A 11 -6.65 17.18 17.32
N GLU A 12 -6.83 17.27 18.64
CA GLU A 12 -5.81 17.80 19.54
C GLU A 12 -4.56 16.89 19.63
N GLU A 13 -4.73 15.57 19.56
CA GLU A 13 -3.59 14.64 19.55
C GLU A 13 -2.81 14.71 18.23
N ILE A 14 -3.51 14.89 17.10
CA ILE A 14 -2.89 15.11 15.78
C ILE A 14 -2.11 16.44 15.80
N LYS A 15 -2.71 17.51 16.34
CA LYS A 15 -2.05 18.80 16.50
C LYS A 15 -0.82 18.72 17.41
N LYS A 16 -0.92 18.01 18.52
CA LYS A 16 0.20 17.77 19.43
C LYS A 16 1.35 17.07 18.72
N LEU A 17 1.06 16.03 17.92
CA LEU A 17 2.07 15.38 17.09
C LEU A 17 2.73 16.38 16.12
N PHE A 18 1.95 17.26 15.50
CA PHE A 18 2.49 18.22 14.54
C PHE A 18 3.40 19.26 15.20
N ILE A 19 3.06 19.68 16.42
CA ILE A 19 3.89 20.56 17.24
C ILE A 19 5.19 19.84 17.61
N ASP A 20 5.10 18.63 18.16
CA ASP A 20 6.27 17.86 18.62
C ASP A 20 7.23 17.52 17.47
N LYS A 21 6.71 17.35 16.25
CA LYS A 21 7.51 17.11 15.03
C LYS A 21 7.97 18.39 14.33
N ASN A 22 7.67 19.56 14.88
CA ASN A 22 7.98 20.86 14.28
C ASN A 22 7.42 21.01 12.85
N ILE A 23 6.23 20.49 12.59
CA ILE A 23 5.53 20.62 11.30
C ILE A 23 4.25 21.45 11.41
N PHE A 24 3.92 21.96 12.60
CA PHE A 24 2.82 22.92 12.83
C PHE A 24 3.17 24.34 12.36
N ILE A 25 3.52 24.46 11.07
CA ILE A 25 4.09 25.64 10.42
C ILE A 25 3.07 26.25 9.45
N ASN A 26 2.88 27.57 9.50
CA ASN A 26 1.95 28.24 8.58
C ASN A 26 2.36 28.04 7.11
N ASN A 27 1.37 28.03 6.21
CA ASN A 27 1.54 27.96 4.74
C ASN A 27 1.99 26.61 4.17
N TYR A 28 2.09 25.55 4.98
CA TYR A 28 2.25 24.20 4.45
C TYR A 28 1.02 23.76 3.67
N THR A 29 1.23 22.89 2.67
CA THR A 29 0.16 22.20 1.95
C THR A 29 -0.13 20.87 2.66
N PHE A 30 -1.36 20.74 3.15
CA PHE A 30 -1.84 19.57 3.90
C PHE A 30 -2.88 18.83 3.07
N PHE A 31 -2.62 17.55 2.79
CA PHE A 31 -3.54 16.70 2.04
C PHE A 31 -4.29 15.74 2.98
N ASP A 32 -5.59 15.98 3.16
CA ASP A 32 -6.55 15.09 3.83
C ASP A 32 -7.09 14.06 2.82
N ALA A 33 -6.38 12.95 2.65
CA ALA A 33 -6.60 12.01 1.54
C ALA A 33 -7.89 11.19 1.63
N PHE A 34 -8.44 11.06 2.84
CA PHE A 34 -9.68 10.34 3.16
C PHE A 34 -10.55 11.21 4.07
N SER A 35 -10.97 12.35 3.54
CA SER A 35 -11.52 13.45 4.33
C SER A 35 -12.85 13.13 5.01
N GLY A 36 -13.66 12.20 4.48
CA GLY A 36 -14.98 11.86 5.01
C GLY A 36 -15.86 13.11 5.17
N THR A 37 -16.04 13.56 6.41
CA THR A 37 -16.82 14.79 6.70
C THR A 37 -15.98 16.07 6.80
N GLY A 38 -14.73 16.02 6.34
CA GLY A 38 -13.78 17.13 6.34
C GLY A 38 -13.28 17.53 7.72
N ALA A 39 -13.44 16.70 8.75
CA ALA A 39 -13.16 17.10 10.14
C ALA A 39 -11.70 17.48 10.40
N VAL A 40 -10.74 16.75 9.82
CA VAL A 40 -9.30 16.99 10.03
C VAL A 40 -8.86 18.19 9.21
N GLY A 41 -9.13 18.22 7.90
CA GLY A 41 -8.89 19.40 7.07
C GLY A 41 -9.49 20.68 7.66
N ASN A 42 -10.73 20.63 8.16
CA ASN A 42 -11.42 21.80 8.71
C ASN A 42 -10.77 22.35 9.97
N PHE A 43 -10.14 21.49 10.78
CA PHE A 43 -9.45 21.91 11.98
C PHE A 43 -8.10 22.58 11.70
N PHE A 44 -7.48 22.28 10.56
CA PHE A 44 -6.18 22.82 10.16
C PHE A 44 -6.24 23.90 9.06
N LYS A 45 -7.43 24.24 8.54
CA LYS A 45 -7.63 25.20 7.43
C LYS A 45 -7.17 26.64 7.76
N ASP A 46 -7.06 26.95 9.04
CA ASP A 46 -6.58 28.21 9.61
C ASP A 46 -5.06 28.34 9.55
N LYS A 47 -4.34 27.28 9.16
CA LYS A 47 -2.87 27.22 9.15
C LYS A 47 -2.28 26.76 7.85
N TYR A 48 -2.92 25.77 7.22
CA TYR A 48 -2.43 25.12 6.03
C TYR A 48 -3.34 25.41 4.85
N LYS A 49 -2.77 25.37 3.65
CA LYS A 49 -3.57 25.18 2.44
C LYS A 49 -4.04 23.73 2.43
N ILE A 50 -5.36 23.51 2.47
CA ILE A 50 -5.93 22.18 2.49
C ILE A 50 -6.18 21.69 1.07
N ILE A 51 -5.67 20.50 0.78
CA ILE A 51 -6.17 19.65 -0.28
C ILE A 51 -6.97 18.53 0.43
N ALA A 52 -8.15 18.21 -0.05
CA ALA A 52 -8.97 17.15 0.54
C ALA A 52 -9.51 16.23 -0.55
N ASN A 53 -9.67 14.94 -0.23
CA ASN A 53 -10.25 13.98 -1.14
C ASN A 53 -11.21 13.03 -0.40
N ASP A 54 -12.26 12.59 -1.07
CA ASP A 54 -13.05 11.42 -0.66
C ASP A 54 -13.70 10.78 -1.88
N SER A 55 -13.92 9.46 -1.87
CA SER A 55 -14.56 8.79 -3.01
C SER A 55 -16.08 8.94 -3.03
N LEU A 56 -16.71 9.20 -1.88
CA LEU A 56 -18.17 9.43 -1.81
C LEU A 56 -18.49 10.89 -2.11
N PHE A 57 -19.50 11.10 -2.96
CA PHE A 57 -19.93 12.44 -3.31
C PHE A 57 -20.56 13.16 -2.13
N CYS A 58 -21.29 12.45 -1.25
CA CYS A 58 -21.84 13.09 -0.04
C CYS A 58 -20.73 13.58 0.91
N SER A 59 -19.61 12.85 1.04
CA SER A 59 -18.41 13.29 1.75
C SER A 59 -17.79 14.53 1.09
N TYR A 60 -17.59 14.48 -0.24
CA TYR A 60 -17.07 15.59 -1.03
C TYR A 60 -17.88 16.88 -0.81
N VAL A 61 -19.20 16.82 -0.91
CA VAL A 61 -20.09 17.99 -0.74
C VAL A 61 -19.96 18.60 0.66
N ILE A 62 -19.93 17.76 1.70
CA ILE A 62 -19.76 18.19 3.09
C ILE A 62 -18.39 18.85 3.30
N THR A 63 -17.34 18.26 2.74
CA THR A 63 -15.98 18.79 2.82
C THR A 63 -15.84 20.10 2.05
N GLN A 64 -16.46 20.23 0.87
CA GLN A 64 -16.54 21.47 0.10
C GLN A 64 -17.17 22.60 0.93
N ALA A 65 -18.35 22.35 1.50
CA ALA A 65 -19.08 23.34 2.29
C ALA A 65 -18.29 23.85 3.51
N LYS A 66 -17.51 22.98 4.15
CA LYS A 66 -16.68 23.34 5.32
C LYS A 66 -15.39 24.04 4.94
N LEU A 67 -14.70 23.53 3.92
CA LEU A 67 -13.38 24.02 3.54
C LEU A 67 -13.41 25.21 2.61
N ASN A 68 -14.52 25.49 1.93
CA ASN A 68 -14.69 26.66 1.06
C ASN A 68 -16.02 27.37 1.42
N PRO A 69 -16.05 28.12 2.54
CA PRO A 69 -17.26 28.77 3.02
C PRO A 69 -17.73 29.86 2.06
N ILE A 70 -19.05 30.05 2.01
CA ILE A 70 -19.74 31.00 1.13
C ILE A 70 -20.14 32.30 1.85
N ASP A 71 -20.50 33.33 1.08
CA ASP A 71 -21.27 34.46 1.61
C ASP A 71 -22.72 34.01 1.88
N LYS A 72 -23.05 33.78 3.16
CA LYS A 72 -24.37 33.30 3.61
C LYS A 72 -25.54 34.27 3.37
N LYS A 73 -25.31 35.40 2.68
CA LYS A 73 -26.36 36.34 2.26
C LYS A 73 -27.16 35.86 1.06
N PHE A 74 -26.65 34.91 0.26
CA PHE A 74 -27.32 34.37 -0.93
C PHE A 74 -27.89 35.48 -1.85
N LYS A 75 -27.04 36.44 -2.24
CA LYS A 75 -27.46 37.71 -2.86
C LYS A 75 -28.32 37.54 -4.12
N LYS A 76 -28.07 36.51 -4.92
CA LYS A 76 -28.86 36.23 -6.14
C LYS A 76 -30.22 35.58 -5.84
N LEU A 77 -30.32 34.87 -4.72
CA LEU A 77 -31.53 34.16 -4.34
C LEU A 77 -32.60 35.10 -3.76
N ASN A 78 -32.18 36.22 -3.16
CA ASN A 78 -33.05 37.26 -2.57
C ASN A 78 -34.00 36.74 -1.46
N ILE A 79 -33.76 35.55 -0.93
CA ILE A 79 -34.44 34.97 0.23
C ILE A 79 -33.40 34.24 1.08
N ASN A 80 -33.63 34.19 2.39
CA ASN A 80 -32.84 33.33 3.29
C ASN A 80 -33.34 31.87 3.12
N PRO A 81 -32.48 30.93 2.68
CA PRO A 81 -32.86 29.52 2.49
C PRO A 81 -33.37 28.86 3.77
N PHE A 82 -32.80 29.19 4.92
CA PHE A 82 -33.16 28.60 6.20
C PHE A 82 -34.54 29.07 6.65
N ASP A 83 -34.83 30.36 6.51
CA ASP A 83 -36.15 30.89 6.80
C ASP A 83 -37.17 30.32 5.81
N TYR A 84 -36.83 30.30 4.51
CA TYR A 84 -37.69 29.74 3.47
C TYR A 84 -38.05 28.29 3.77
N PHE A 85 -37.06 27.41 4.02
CA PHE A 85 -37.32 25.99 4.26
C PHE A 85 -37.87 25.67 5.65
N ASN A 86 -37.82 26.58 6.63
CA ASN A 86 -38.38 26.32 7.97
C ASN A 86 -39.72 27.03 8.24
N SER A 87 -40.12 28.00 7.41
CA SER A 87 -41.35 28.80 7.60
C SER A 87 -42.59 28.26 6.89
N ASN A 88 -42.44 27.24 6.04
CA ASN A 88 -43.56 26.58 5.36
C ASN A 88 -43.57 25.08 5.65
N ASP A 89 -44.54 24.38 5.09
CA ASP A 89 -44.84 22.95 5.26
C ASP A 89 -45.07 22.27 3.90
N ILE A 90 -44.65 22.92 2.79
CA ILE A 90 -44.61 22.36 1.43
C ILE A 90 -43.89 21.00 1.39
N CYS A 91 -44.56 20.01 0.80
CA CYS A 91 -44.10 18.65 0.70
C CYS A 91 -44.15 18.19 -0.76
N LEU A 92 -43.22 17.32 -1.15
CA LEU A 92 -43.18 16.72 -2.49
C LEU A 92 -43.03 15.21 -2.36
N LYS A 93 -43.91 14.43 -2.99
CA LYS A 93 -43.75 12.97 -3.07
C LYS A 93 -42.74 12.63 -4.18
N GLY A 94 -41.46 12.55 -3.83
CA GLY A 94 -40.37 12.26 -4.75
C GLY A 94 -39.72 10.90 -4.51
N PHE A 95 -38.43 10.81 -4.86
CA PHE A 95 -37.69 9.55 -4.82
C PHE A 95 -37.52 9.04 -3.39
N VAL A 96 -37.21 9.93 -2.43
CA VAL A 96 -36.97 9.56 -1.03
C VAL A 96 -38.26 9.08 -0.38
N TYR A 97 -39.38 9.77 -0.60
CA TYR A 97 -40.70 9.33 -0.15
C TYR A 97 -41.05 7.95 -0.69
N ASN A 98 -40.92 7.76 -2.01
CA ASN A 98 -41.33 6.51 -2.65
C ASN A 98 -40.45 5.31 -2.23
N ASN A 99 -39.18 5.52 -1.91
CA ASN A 99 -38.22 4.42 -1.76
C ASN A 99 -37.66 4.23 -0.35
N TYR A 100 -37.64 5.25 0.49
CA TYR A 100 -36.96 5.24 1.80
C TYR A 100 -37.89 5.64 2.96
N SER A 101 -39.20 5.70 2.71
CA SER A 101 -40.22 5.96 3.72
C SER A 101 -41.34 4.92 3.68
N THR A 102 -42.16 4.90 4.73
CA THR A 102 -43.35 4.05 4.83
C THR A 102 -44.48 4.44 3.86
N GLY A 103 -44.38 5.61 3.23
CA GLY A 103 -45.45 6.15 2.37
C GLY A 103 -45.42 5.63 0.93
N GLY A 104 -44.31 5.01 0.51
CA GLY A 104 -44.19 4.35 -0.79
C GLY A 104 -43.43 3.03 -0.76
N SER A 105 -42.89 2.62 0.39
CA SER A 105 -42.16 1.37 0.57
C SER A 105 -42.31 0.83 1.99
N ASP A 106 -41.84 -0.39 2.26
CA ASP A 106 -41.77 -0.93 3.62
C ASP A 106 -40.54 -0.42 4.43
N ARG A 107 -39.75 0.50 3.86
CA ARG A 107 -38.49 0.95 4.46
C ARG A 107 -38.74 2.09 5.43
N LYS A 108 -38.21 1.96 6.65
CA LYS A 108 -38.39 2.94 7.72
C LYS A 108 -37.15 3.79 7.94
N TYR A 109 -36.54 4.37 6.90
CA TYR A 109 -35.42 5.30 7.13
C TYR A 109 -35.93 6.67 7.58
N PHE A 110 -37.04 7.13 7.00
CA PHE A 110 -37.66 8.41 7.29
C PHE A 110 -39.17 8.25 7.47
N SER A 111 -39.79 9.10 8.30
CA SER A 111 -41.24 9.26 8.28
C SER A 111 -41.70 9.80 6.92
N GLU A 112 -42.96 9.60 6.59
CA GLU A 112 -43.54 10.06 5.32
C GLU A 112 -43.38 11.57 5.14
N GLU A 113 -43.70 12.34 6.16
CA GLU A 113 -43.56 13.79 6.19
C GLU A 113 -42.11 14.23 5.95
N ASN A 114 -41.16 13.66 6.70
CA ASN A 114 -39.75 14.01 6.55
C ASN A 114 -39.21 13.61 5.17
N ALA A 115 -39.64 12.47 4.62
CA ALA A 115 -39.24 12.05 3.29
C ALA A 115 -39.76 13.00 2.20
N MET A 116 -41.02 13.42 2.28
CA MET A 116 -41.56 14.41 1.33
C MET A 116 -40.87 15.77 1.46
N ARG A 117 -40.48 16.13 2.69
CA ARG A 117 -39.75 17.36 2.98
C ARG A 117 -38.34 17.35 2.38
N ILE A 118 -37.65 16.21 2.49
CA ILE A 118 -36.33 16.01 1.88
C ILE A 118 -36.42 16.13 0.35
N ASP A 119 -37.40 15.47 -0.28
CA ASP A 119 -37.62 15.55 -1.72
C ASP A 119 -37.88 17.00 -2.17
N PHE A 120 -38.74 17.74 -1.46
CA PHE A 120 -39.01 19.15 -1.77
C PHE A 120 -37.76 20.01 -1.69
N ILE A 121 -37.03 19.95 -0.56
CA ILE A 121 -35.83 20.77 -0.36
C ILE A 121 -34.78 20.44 -1.43
N ARG A 122 -34.57 19.16 -1.71
CA ARG A 122 -33.56 18.73 -2.67
C ARG A 122 -33.89 19.21 -4.09
N GLU A 123 -35.12 19.02 -4.57
CA GLU A 123 -35.56 19.50 -5.89
C GLU A 123 -35.52 21.03 -5.97
N LYS A 124 -35.82 21.73 -4.86
CA LYS A 124 -35.77 23.19 -4.83
C LYS A 124 -34.36 23.75 -4.96
N ILE A 125 -33.38 23.10 -4.32
CA ILE A 125 -31.96 23.46 -4.45
C ILE A 125 -31.49 23.29 -5.91
N ASP A 126 -31.87 22.19 -6.59
CA ASP A 126 -31.56 21.99 -8.02
C ASP A 126 -32.24 23.05 -8.90
N GLU A 127 -33.50 23.38 -8.62
CA GLU A 127 -34.23 24.43 -9.32
C GLU A 127 -33.51 25.79 -9.19
N TRP A 128 -33.03 26.13 -7.99
CA TRP A 128 -32.29 27.37 -7.75
C TRP A 128 -30.97 27.41 -8.52
N LEU A 129 -30.21 26.30 -8.55
CA LEU A 129 -28.98 26.23 -9.33
C LEU A 129 -29.26 26.35 -10.83
N LYS A 130 -30.25 25.60 -11.35
CA LYS A 130 -30.64 25.63 -12.77
C LYS A 130 -31.13 27.00 -13.23
N LYS A 131 -31.75 27.77 -12.33
CA LYS A 131 -32.19 29.16 -12.59
C LYS A 131 -31.11 30.20 -12.28
N GLU A 132 -29.88 29.77 -12.03
CA GLU A 132 -28.72 30.63 -11.70
C GLU A 132 -28.96 31.56 -10.50
N LYS A 133 -29.86 31.16 -9.59
CA LYS A 133 -30.16 31.90 -8.35
C LYS A 133 -29.15 31.65 -7.24
N ILE A 134 -28.42 30.54 -7.35
CA ILE A 134 -27.29 30.20 -6.50
C ILE A 134 -26.12 29.75 -7.38
N ASP A 135 -24.89 29.91 -6.91
CA ASP A 135 -23.71 29.34 -7.55
C ASP A 135 -23.41 27.91 -7.08
N GLU A 136 -22.34 27.31 -7.63
CA GLU A 136 -21.93 25.94 -7.32
C GLU A 136 -21.51 25.75 -5.85
N PHE A 137 -20.84 26.74 -5.23
CA PHE A 137 -20.43 26.65 -3.82
C PHE A 137 -21.64 26.78 -2.91
N GLU A 138 -22.57 27.69 -3.22
CA GLU A 138 -23.84 27.84 -2.53
C GLU A 138 -24.69 26.56 -2.63
N TYR A 139 -24.70 25.93 -3.81
CA TYR A 139 -25.35 24.64 -4.04
C TYR A 139 -24.78 23.53 -3.13
N TYR A 140 -23.45 23.35 -3.11
CA TYR A 140 -22.82 22.36 -2.23
C TYR A 140 -23.07 22.65 -0.75
N TYR A 141 -23.01 23.93 -0.36
CA TYR A 141 -23.30 24.33 1.01
C TYR A 141 -24.74 23.96 1.43
N LEU A 142 -25.73 24.23 0.58
CA LEU A 142 -27.13 23.91 0.87
C LEU A 142 -27.39 22.40 0.90
N ILE A 143 -26.76 21.61 0.02
CA ILE A 143 -26.84 20.14 0.11
C ILE A 143 -26.18 19.63 1.39
N ALA A 144 -25.02 20.16 1.77
CA ALA A 144 -24.37 19.78 3.03
C ALA A 144 -25.26 20.08 4.25
N CYS A 145 -25.95 21.22 4.26
CA CYS A 145 -26.96 21.57 5.26
C CYS A 145 -28.15 20.58 5.26
N LEU A 146 -28.62 20.16 4.08
CA LEU A 146 -29.66 19.12 3.96
C LEU A 146 -29.19 17.80 4.59
N LEU A 147 -27.98 17.34 4.28
CA LEU A 147 -27.43 16.09 4.82
C LEU A 147 -27.26 16.15 6.35
N GLU A 148 -26.81 17.29 6.88
CA GLU A 148 -26.72 17.51 8.34
C GLU A 148 -28.11 17.45 8.98
N SER A 149 -29.12 18.08 8.36
CA SER A 149 -30.52 18.10 8.80
C SER A 149 -31.13 16.69 8.83
N ILE A 150 -30.94 15.91 7.76
CA ILE A 150 -31.38 14.51 7.62
C ILE A 150 -30.84 13.66 8.77
N SER A 151 -29.58 13.86 9.16
CA SER A 151 -28.95 13.09 10.23
C SER A 151 -29.62 13.25 11.61
N LYS A 152 -30.45 14.29 11.79
CA LYS A 152 -31.21 14.53 13.03
C LYS A 152 -32.57 13.83 13.04
N VAL A 153 -33.07 13.39 11.87
CA VAL A 153 -34.42 12.78 11.70
C VAL A 153 -34.39 11.40 11.02
N SER A 154 -33.23 10.77 10.92
CA SER A 154 -33.07 9.42 10.35
C SER A 154 -33.31 8.32 11.39
N ASN A 155 -34.04 7.27 11.03
CA ASN A 155 -34.29 6.09 11.87
C ASN A 155 -33.21 5.00 11.68
N VAL A 156 -31.98 5.31 12.09
CA VAL A 156 -30.81 4.46 11.90
C VAL A 156 -29.95 4.36 13.16
N ALA A 157 -29.17 3.27 13.28
CA ALA A 157 -28.25 3.04 14.41
C ALA A 157 -26.93 3.87 14.33
N GLY A 158 -26.85 4.83 13.40
CA GLY A 158 -25.69 5.71 13.18
C GLY A 158 -25.12 5.67 11.77
N VAL A 159 -25.46 4.66 10.98
CA VAL A 159 -25.12 4.49 9.56
C VAL A 159 -26.36 4.12 8.76
N TYR A 160 -26.39 4.39 7.47
CA TYR A 160 -27.55 4.21 6.58
C TYR A 160 -27.56 2.86 5.84
N GLY A 161 -26.67 1.92 6.20
CA GLY A 161 -26.70 0.58 5.62
C GLY A 161 -27.95 -0.23 5.99
N SER A 162 -28.62 0.13 7.08
CA SER A 162 -29.90 -0.46 7.50
C SER A 162 -30.71 0.53 8.34
N PHE A 163 -32.02 0.31 8.41
CA PHE A 163 -32.95 1.06 9.27
C PHE A 163 -33.38 0.24 10.50
N LEU A 164 -33.83 0.94 11.54
CA LEU A 164 -34.36 0.29 12.75
C LEU A 164 -35.80 -0.19 12.52
N SER A 165 -36.15 -1.37 13.04
CA SER A 165 -37.52 -1.90 12.94
C SER A 165 -38.54 -1.08 13.72
N THR A 166 -38.10 -0.55 14.87
CA THR A 166 -38.82 0.42 15.71
C THR A 166 -38.33 1.83 15.42
N TRP A 167 -39.24 2.81 15.49
CA TRP A 167 -38.88 4.20 15.30
C TRP A 167 -38.02 4.73 16.45
N ASP A 168 -36.86 5.30 16.11
CA ASP A 168 -36.15 6.22 16.98
C ASP A 168 -37.00 7.48 17.16
N SER A 169 -37.14 7.95 18.40
CA SER A 169 -37.96 9.13 18.71
C SER A 169 -37.51 10.39 17.96
N ARG A 170 -36.24 10.46 17.57
CA ARG A 170 -35.70 11.57 16.75
C ARG A 170 -36.24 11.54 15.32
N ALA A 171 -36.49 10.36 14.76
CA ALA A 171 -36.95 10.21 13.39
C ALA A 171 -38.40 10.63 13.16
N LEU A 172 -39.19 10.72 14.24
CA LEU A 172 -40.56 11.20 14.23
C LEU A 172 -40.68 12.71 14.44
N LYS A 173 -39.57 13.41 14.72
CA LYS A 173 -39.59 14.88 14.82
C LYS A 173 -39.69 15.47 13.42
N ILE A 174 -40.38 16.61 13.32
CA ILE A 174 -40.40 17.42 12.09
C ILE A 174 -38.97 17.90 11.80
N MET A 175 -38.49 17.61 10.59
CA MET A 175 -37.17 18.02 10.15
C MET A 175 -37.08 19.55 10.08
N LYS A 176 -36.04 20.10 10.71
CA LYS A 176 -35.62 21.48 10.51
C LYS A 176 -34.42 21.51 9.57
N PHE A 177 -34.42 22.45 8.63
CA PHE A 177 -33.27 22.74 7.78
C PHE A 177 -32.26 23.58 8.58
N ILE A 178 -31.10 23.00 8.89
CA ILE A 178 -30.09 23.57 9.79
C ILE A 178 -28.77 23.79 9.07
N GLU A 179 -27.99 24.74 9.58
CA GLU A 179 -26.62 24.97 9.11
C GLU A 179 -25.70 23.80 9.45
N ILE A 180 -24.68 23.62 8.61
CA ILE A 180 -23.59 22.69 8.89
C ILE A 180 -22.75 23.18 10.08
N GLU A 181 -22.37 22.25 10.96
CA GLU A 181 -21.46 22.55 12.07
C GLU A 181 -20.06 22.90 11.53
N ASP A 182 -19.61 24.12 11.80
CA ASP A 182 -18.24 24.59 11.56
C ASP A 182 -17.57 24.95 12.89
N PHE A 183 -16.33 24.51 13.06
CA PHE A 183 -15.53 24.76 14.26
C PHE A 183 -14.42 25.79 14.02
N SER A 184 -14.25 26.27 12.78
CA SER A 184 -13.21 27.23 12.40
C SER A 184 -13.82 28.35 11.55
N ASN A 185 -13.63 29.60 12.00
CA ASN A 185 -14.23 30.78 11.37
C ASN A 185 -13.34 31.45 10.31
N ASN A 186 -12.09 31.02 10.14
CA ASN A 186 -11.11 31.74 9.33
C ASN A 186 -10.38 30.82 8.33
N ASN A 187 -10.75 30.95 7.06
CA ASN A 187 -9.97 30.40 5.95
C ASN A 187 -8.89 31.39 5.54
N LEU A 188 -7.62 30.98 5.62
CA LEU A 188 -6.51 31.77 5.09
C LEU A 188 -6.26 31.51 3.60
N PHE A 189 -6.66 30.34 3.09
CA PHE A 189 -6.34 29.88 1.74
C PHE A 189 -7.59 29.43 0.99
N LYS A 190 -7.48 29.44 -0.34
CA LYS A 190 -8.38 28.70 -1.23
C LYS A 190 -7.99 27.22 -1.19
N ASN A 191 -8.93 26.37 -0.78
CA ASN A 191 -8.72 24.94 -0.61
C ASN A 191 -9.16 24.17 -1.86
N GLU A 192 -8.54 23.02 -2.10
CA GLU A 192 -8.79 22.14 -3.26
C GLU A 192 -9.45 20.84 -2.79
N ILE A 193 -10.63 20.53 -3.31
CA ILE A 193 -11.41 19.36 -2.87
C ILE A 193 -11.61 18.46 -4.09
N HIS A 194 -11.30 17.17 -3.97
CA HIS A 194 -11.44 16.16 -5.00
C HIS A 194 -12.50 15.11 -4.60
N ASN A 195 -13.19 14.53 -5.59
CA ASN A 195 -14.08 13.39 -5.40
C ASN A 195 -13.56 12.16 -6.17
N GLU A 196 -12.44 11.59 -5.74
CA GLU A 196 -11.78 10.52 -6.47
C GLU A 196 -11.34 9.35 -5.58
N LEU A 197 -11.08 8.21 -6.24
CA LEU A 197 -10.33 7.13 -5.61
C LEU A 197 -8.89 7.59 -5.38
N ILE A 198 -8.37 7.45 -4.16
CA ILE A 198 -7.00 7.85 -3.81
C ILE A 198 -5.96 7.19 -4.71
N GLU A 199 -6.28 6.00 -5.21
CA GLU A 199 -5.50 5.21 -6.13
C GLU A 199 -5.20 5.93 -7.46
N LEU A 200 -6.09 6.80 -7.89
CA LEU A 200 -5.98 7.57 -9.13
C LEU A 200 -5.36 8.94 -8.90
N LEU A 201 -5.28 9.38 -7.64
CA LEU A 201 -4.99 10.77 -7.29
C LEU A 201 -3.60 10.95 -6.65
N ILE A 202 -3.09 9.95 -5.92
CA ILE A 202 -1.89 10.09 -5.09
C ILE A 202 -0.61 10.45 -5.86
N GLU A 203 -0.51 10.10 -7.15
CA GLU A 203 0.67 10.40 -7.98
C GLU A 203 0.66 11.84 -8.51
N ASP A 204 -0.53 12.46 -8.60
CA ASP A 204 -0.71 13.80 -9.19
C ASP A 204 -0.69 14.91 -8.14
N ILE A 205 -0.90 14.57 -6.86
CA ILE A 205 -0.87 15.54 -5.75
C ILE A 205 0.49 15.56 -5.07
N LYS A 206 0.97 16.77 -4.79
CA LYS A 206 2.17 17.04 -4.00
C LYS A 206 1.88 18.03 -2.87
N GLY A 207 2.65 17.96 -1.80
CA GLY A 207 2.55 18.88 -0.68
C GLY A 207 3.54 18.57 0.42
N ASP A 208 3.33 19.15 1.59
CA ASP A 208 4.23 18.99 2.73
C ASP A 208 3.79 17.82 3.61
N ILE A 209 2.49 17.73 3.91
CA ILE A 209 1.93 16.74 4.83
C ILE A 209 0.85 15.92 4.11
N LEU A 210 1.04 14.61 4.02
CA LEU A 210 0.00 13.65 3.66
C LEU A 210 -0.62 13.08 4.94
N TYR A 211 -1.91 13.32 5.14
CA TYR A 211 -2.69 12.70 6.21
C TYR A 211 -3.58 11.59 5.65
N LEU A 212 -3.46 10.40 6.22
CA LEU A 212 -4.19 9.20 5.85
C LEU A 212 -5.11 8.79 7.01
N ASP A 213 -6.40 8.66 6.72
CA ASP A 213 -7.39 8.01 7.59
C ASP A 213 -8.27 7.06 6.78
N PRO A 214 -7.69 5.96 6.25
CA PRO A 214 -8.42 5.08 5.37
C PRO A 214 -9.48 4.26 6.11
N PRO A 215 -10.49 3.72 5.40
CA PRO A 215 -11.37 2.69 5.94
C PRO A 215 -10.59 1.53 6.57
N TYR A 216 -10.95 1.17 7.80
CA TYR A 216 -10.29 0.10 8.56
C TYR A 216 -11.17 -1.15 8.75
N THR A 217 -12.43 -1.10 8.32
CA THR A 217 -13.38 -2.22 8.47
C THR A 217 -13.72 -2.86 7.13
N LYS A 218 -14.22 -4.10 7.16
CA LYS A 218 -14.74 -4.80 5.98
C LYS A 218 -16.04 -4.19 5.42
N ASN A 219 -16.74 -3.40 6.23
CA ASN A 219 -17.96 -2.74 5.81
C ASN A 219 -17.61 -1.56 4.89
N GLN A 220 -18.14 -1.59 3.68
CA GLN A 220 -17.92 -0.56 2.67
C GLN A 220 -18.70 0.72 3.05
N TYR A 221 -18.02 1.85 3.09
CA TYR A 221 -18.65 3.15 3.37
C TYR A 221 -19.71 3.51 2.32
N SER A 222 -19.46 3.15 1.05
CA SER A 222 -20.43 3.25 -0.05
C SER A 222 -21.77 2.57 0.27
N THR A 223 -21.74 1.40 0.92
CA THR A 223 -22.95 0.70 1.38
C THR A 223 -23.53 1.36 2.63
N GLN A 224 -22.69 1.80 3.57
CA GLN A 224 -23.14 2.39 4.83
C GLN A 224 -23.71 3.81 4.69
N TYR A 225 -23.41 4.51 3.61
CA TYR A 225 -23.85 5.89 3.36
C TYR A 225 -24.64 6.03 2.05
N HIS A 226 -25.12 4.92 1.49
CA HIS A 226 -25.75 4.91 0.17
C HIS A 226 -26.96 5.86 0.05
N ILE A 227 -27.74 6.06 1.12
CA ILE A 227 -28.88 6.98 1.13
C ILE A 227 -28.42 8.43 1.04
N LEU A 228 -27.40 8.79 1.82
CA LEU A 228 -26.84 10.14 1.77
C LEU A 228 -26.19 10.40 0.41
N GLU A 229 -25.52 9.39 -0.16
CA GLU A 229 -24.97 9.45 -1.51
C GLU A 229 -26.07 9.69 -2.56
N THR A 230 -27.19 8.95 -2.49
CA THR A 230 -28.35 9.15 -3.38
C THR A 230 -28.95 10.54 -3.24
N ILE A 231 -29.13 11.03 -2.02
CA ILE A 231 -29.73 12.36 -1.80
C ILE A 231 -28.79 13.47 -2.28
N ALA A 232 -27.48 13.32 -2.05
CA ALA A 232 -26.49 14.29 -2.53
C ALA A 232 -26.45 14.35 -4.07
N LEU A 233 -26.41 13.19 -4.74
CA LEU A 233 -26.38 13.10 -6.21
C LEU A 233 -27.72 13.49 -6.85
N ASN A 234 -28.84 13.22 -6.18
CA ASN A 234 -30.21 13.34 -6.71
C ASN A 234 -30.43 12.62 -8.06
N ASP A 235 -29.75 11.51 -8.27
CA ASP A 235 -29.67 10.80 -9.55
C ASP A 235 -30.69 9.66 -9.70
N LYS A 236 -31.56 9.48 -8.70
CA LYS A 236 -32.72 8.56 -8.73
C LYS A 236 -32.35 7.15 -9.24
N PRO A 237 -31.35 6.48 -8.62
CA PRO A 237 -30.79 5.24 -9.14
C PRO A 237 -31.79 4.08 -9.00
N GLU A 238 -31.56 3.01 -9.75
CA GLU A 238 -32.18 1.72 -9.43
C GLU A 238 -31.72 1.22 -8.05
N ILE A 239 -32.65 0.62 -7.30
CA ILE A 239 -32.40 0.15 -5.93
C ILE A 239 -32.78 -1.31 -5.75
N PHE A 240 -32.06 -1.99 -4.86
CA PHE A 240 -32.15 -3.42 -4.67
C PHE A 240 -32.27 -3.79 -3.19
N GLY A 241 -32.93 -4.91 -2.93
CA GLY A 241 -33.04 -5.53 -1.62
C GLY A 241 -33.90 -4.77 -0.60
N LYS A 242 -33.98 -5.34 0.60
CA LYS A 242 -34.83 -4.85 1.70
C LYS A 242 -34.45 -3.45 2.17
N THR A 243 -33.16 -3.12 2.12
CA THR A 243 -32.60 -1.84 2.55
C THR A 243 -32.55 -0.78 1.43
N GLY A 244 -32.84 -1.15 0.17
CA GLY A 244 -32.91 -0.22 -0.96
C GLY A 244 -31.54 0.29 -1.40
N HIS A 245 -30.54 -0.60 -1.43
CA HIS A 245 -29.19 -0.26 -1.86
C HIS A 245 -29.15 0.05 -3.35
N ARG A 246 -28.47 1.13 -3.72
CA ARG A 246 -28.11 1.43 -5.11
C ARG A 246 -26.91 0.57 -5.55
N GLU A 247 -26.70 0.40 -6.85
CA GLU A 247 -25.48 -0.23 -7.38
C GLU A 247 -24.27 0.71 -7.20
N VAL A 248 -23.18 0.23 -6.56
CA VAL A 248 -22.01 1.06 -6.19
C VAL A 248 -20.68 0.38 -6.52
N ILE A 249 -20.64 -0.53 -7.49
CA ILE A 249 -19.47 -1.39 -7.70
C ILE A 249 -18.19 -0.57 -7.97
N SER A 250 -18.30 0.61 -8.59
CA SER A 250 -17.18 1.50 -8.93
C SER A 250 -16.56 2.30 -7.77
N LYS A 251 -17.24 2.43 -6.61
CA LYS A 251 -16.74 3.25 -5.47
C LYS A 251 -16.37 2.44 -4.22
N ASN A 252 -16.29 1.12 -4.32
CA ASN A 252 -15.88 0.28 -3.19
C ASN A 252 -14.40 0.46 -2.88
N SER A 253 -14.08 0.78 -1.63
CA SER A 253 -12.70 1.00 -1.20
C SER A 253 -11.93 -0.32 -1.15
N LYS A 254 -10.75 -0.32 -1.78
CA LYS A 254 -9.77 -1.41 -1.65
C LYS A 254 -9.23 -1.53 -0.22
N PHE A 255 -9.32 -0.46 0.58
CA PHE A 255 -8.92 -0.46 1.99
C PHE A 255 -9.82 -1.29 2.90
N SER A 256 -11.03 -1.61 2.45
CA SER A 256 -11.97 -2.48 3.17
C SER A 256 -11.85 -3.97 2.79
N LYS A 257 -10.82 -4.36 2.02
CA LYS A 257 -10.61 -5.75 1.57
C LYS A 257 -9.22 -6.23 1.97
N ASP A 258 -9.17 -7.40 2.62
CA ASP A 258 -7.91 -8.05 3.00
C ASP A 258 -7.06 -8.37 1.75
N GLY A 259 -5.74 -8.26 1.88
CA GLY A 259 -4.80 -8.28 0.76
C GLY A 259 -4.78 -6.99 -0.06
N ASN A 260 -5.94 -6.51 -0.55
CA ASN A 260 -6.02 -5.26 -1.32
C ASN A 260 -5.52 -4.05 -0.51
N VAL A 261 -5.93 -3.93 0.75
CA VAL A 261 -5.50 -2.83 1.63
C VAL A 261 -3.98 -2.77 1.79
N HIS A 262 -3.32 -3.92 1.85
CA HIS A 262 -1.87 -4.03 2.02
C HIS A 262 -1.14 -3.56 0.76
N ILE A 263 -1.64 -3.96 -0.41
CA ILE A 263 -1.10 -3.57 -1.71
C ILE A 263 -1.26 -2.07 -1.94
N GLU A 264 -2.46 -1.52 -1.71
CA GLU A 264 -2.70 -0.08 -1.95
C GLU A 264 -2.00 0.80 -0.92
N PHE A 265 -1.92 0.38 0.35
CA PHE A 265 -1.17 1.12 1.36
C PHE A 265 0.32 1.20 0.98
N GLU A 266 0.96 0.08 0.62
CA GLU A 266 2.35 0.09 0.14
C GLU A 266 2.53 1.00 -1.08
N ARG A 267 1.62 0.92 -2.05
CA ARG A 267 1.66 1.74 -3.26
C ARG A 267 1.54 3.23 -2.95
N ILE A 268 0.59 3.63 -2.12
CA ILE A 268 0.36 5.02 -1.73
C ILE A 268 1.58 5.59 -1.02
N ILE A 269 2.13 4.89 -0.03
CA ILE A 269 3.32 5.35 0.70
C ILE A 269 4.53 5.48 -0.24
N LYS A 270 4.72 4.51 -1.16
CA LYS A 270 5.81 4.54 -2.15
C LYS A 270 5.69 5.75 -3.09
N LYS A 271 4.50 5.97 -3.63
CA LYS A 271 4.21 6.93 -4.71
C LYS A 271 3.97 8.36 -4.24
N ALA A 272 3.58 8.55 -2.98
CA ALA A 272 3.30 9.86 -2.41
C ALA A 272 4.46 10.85 -2.61
N ASN A 273 4.15 12.03 -3.14
CA ASN A 273 5.08 13.16 -3.28
C ASN A 273 4.91 14.16 -2.13
N PHE A 274 5.17 13.67 -0.91
CA PHE A 274 5.02 14.42 0.34
C PHE A 274 6.22 14.22 1.24
N LYS A 275 6.63 15.28 1.92
CA LYS A 275 7.77 15.24 2.86
C LYS A 275 7.42 14.49 4.14
N TYR A 276 6.22 14.70 4.67
CA TYR A 276 5.75 14.10 5.91
C TYR A 276 4.51 13.24 5.64
N ILE A 277 4.48 12.06 6.24
CA ILE A 277 3.31 11.17 6.18
C ILE A 277 2.81 10.91 7.59
N VAL A 278 1.50 11.08 7.77
CA VAL A 278 0.78 10.86 9.00
C VAL A 278 -0.35 9.88 8.72
N LEU A 279 -0.46 8.82 9.52
CA LEU A 279 -1.54 7.84 9.39
C LEU A 279 -2.25 7.69 10.72
N SER A 280 -3.56 7.91 10.72
CA SER A 280 -4.45 7.45 11.78
C SER A 280 -5.01 6.08 11.39
N TYR A 281 -4.89 5.09 12.27
CA TYR A 281 -5.45 3.77 12.01
C TYR A 281 -5.93 3.08 13.27
N ASN A 282 -7.11 2.47 13.18
CA ASN A 282 -7.75 1.82 14.31
C ASN A 282 -7.06 0.49 14.69
N SER A 283 -6.97 0.19 15.99
CA SER A 283 -6.31 -1.03 16.49
C SER A 283 -6.96 -2.34 16.04
N VAL A 284 -8.25 -2.33 15.70
CA VAL A 284 -8.98 -3.50 15.16
C VAL A 284 -9.11 -3.48 13.63
N GLY A 285 -8.26 -2.70 12.95
CA GLY A 285 -8.23 -2.59 11.50
C GLY A 285 -7.73 -3.86 10.79
N ILE A 286 -7.91 -3.90 9.46
CA ILE A 286 -7.49 -5.05 8.64
C ILE A 286 -5.96 -5.18 8.58
N MET A 287 -5.24 -4.06 8.45
CA MET A 287 -3.78 -4.07 8.49
C MET A 287 -3.28 -4.20 9.93
N SER A 288 -2.28 -5.06 10.13
CA SER A 288 -1.60 -5.16 11.41
C SER A 288 -0.71 -3.92 11.66
N LYS A 289 -0.52 -3.56 12.94
CA LYS A 289 0.46 -2.53 13.33
C LYS A 289 1.86 -2.85 12.78
N GLU A 290 2.27 -4.13 12.85
CA GLU A 290 3.57 -4.56 12.37
C GLU A 290 3.73 -4.29 10.86
N PHE A 291 2.72 -4.62 10.05
CA PHE A 291 2.76 -4.35 8.62
C PHE A 291 2.90 -2.86 8.32
N ILE A 292 2.07 -2.03 8.96
CA ILE A 292 2.09 -0.58 8.80
C ILE A 292 3.47 -0.02 9.14
N GLU A 293 4.02 -0.39 10.29
CA GLU A 293 5.34 0.05 10.74
C GLU A 293 6.44 -0.33 9.75
N ARG A 294 6.40 -1.55 9.19
CA ARG A 294 7.39 -2.00 8.21
C ARG A 294 7.35 -1.20 6.91
N VAL A 295 6.15 -0.98 6.36
CA VAL A 295 5.98 -0.16 5.16
C VAL A 295 6.48 1.26 5.42
N LEU A 296 6.04 1.89 6.52
CA LEU A 296 6.46 3.25 6.86
C LEU A 296 7.97 3.36 7.08
N LYS A 297 8.62 2.42 7.76
CA LYS A 297 10.08 2.43 7.96
C LYS A 297 10.88 2.18 6.68
N ARG A 298 10.34 1.43 5.72
CA ARG A 298 10.98 1.27 4.40
C ARG A 298 11.07 2.60 3.68
N TYR A 299 9.94 3.30 3.59
CA TYR A 299 9.79 4.53 2.80
C TYR A 299 10.12 5.82 3.57
N GLY A 300 10.20 5.75 4.90
CA GLY A 300 10.50 6.86 5.79
C GLY A 300 11.86 6.73 6.46
N LYS A 301 12.40 7.87 6.93
CA LYS A 301 13.63 7.92 7.72
C LYS A 301 13.37 7.23 9.06
N GLU A 302 14.08 6.14 9.33
CA GLU A 302 13.77 5.25 10.46
C GLU A 302 13.85 5.96 11.82
N ASN A 303 14.79 6.91 11.97
CA ASN A 303 14.95 7.74 13.16
C ASN A 303 13.81 8.76 13.37
N THR A 304 12.96 9.00 12.36
CA THR A 304 11.80 9.89 12.48
C THR A 304 10.51 9.16 12.82
N PHE A 305 10.49 7.83 12.63
CA PHE A 305 9.31 7.01 12.85
C PHE A 305 8.79 7.17 14.28
N GLU A 306 7.51 7.48 14.40
CA GLU A 306 6.80 7.52 15.68
C GLU A 306 5.44 6.86 15.54
N CYS A 307 5.00 6.18 16.59
CA CYS A 307 3.67 5.59 16.69
C CYS A 307 3.11 5.91 18.09
N ARG A 308 2.12 6.80 18.15
CA ARG A 308 1.38 7.11 19.38
C ARG A 308 0.18 6.19 19.50
N LYS A 309 -0.04 5.66 20.70
CA LYS A 309 -1.26 4.94 21.07
C LYS A 309 -2.20 5.92 21.77
N ILE A 310 -3.36 6.17 21.19
CA ILE A 310 -4.37 7.09 21.73
C ILE A 310 -5.58 6.28 22.18
N ASN A 311 -5.83 6.25 23.49
CA ASN A 311 -6.97 5.54 24.04
C ASN A 311 -8.28 6.20 23.60
N TYR A 312 -9.17 5.42 22.99
CA TYR A 312 -10.44 5.91 22.47
C TYR A 312 -11.59 5.09 23.04
N LYS A 313 -12.41 5.70 23.92
CA LYS A 313 -13.67 5.08 24.36
C LYS A 313 -14.67 5.11 23.21
N GLN A 314 -14.81 3.99 22.51
CA GLN A 314 -15.90 3.79 21.55
C GLN A 314 -17.21 3.51 22.31
N TYR A 315 -18.35 3.91 21.73
CA TYR A 315 -19.67 3.62 22.28
C TYR A 315 -19.91 2.10 22.19
N LEU A 316 -19.89 1.40 23.32
CA LEU A 316 -20.20 -0.04 23.39
C LEU A 316 -21.72 -0.20 23.26
N ASN A 317 -22.18 -0.98 22.28
CA ASN A 317 -23.56 -1.47 22.30
C ASN A 317 -23.77 -2.34 23.55
N SER A 318 -24.96 -2.31 24.14
CA SER A 318 -25.31 -3.04 25.39
C SER A 318 -25.17 -4.58 25.31
N LYS A 319 -24.84 -5.13 24.14
CA LYS A 319 -24.59 -6.55 23.89
C LYS A 319 -23.11 -6.90 23.63
N ALA A 320 -22.19 -5.93 23.66
CA ALA A 320 -20.77 -6.19 23.47
C ALA A 320 -20.15 -6.72 24.77
N GLU A 321 -19.61 -7.94 24.74
CA GLU A 321 -18.72 -8.43 25.80
C GLU A 321 -17.56 -7.44 25.97
N LYS A 322 -17.17 -7.15 27.22
CA LYS A 322 -15.93 -6.41 27.53
C LYS A 322 -14.73 -7.21 27.00
N LYS A 323 -14.35 -7.03 25.74
CA LYS A 323 -13.14 -7.61 25.16
C LYS A 323 -12.42 -6.58 24.31
N GLU A 324 -11.18 -6.33 24.73
CA GLU A 324 -10.12 -5.49 24.14
C GLU A 324 -10.38 -3.97 24.14
N GLU A 325 -9.44 -3.22 24.74
CA GLU A 325 -9.44 -1.77 24.66
C GLU A 325 -9.27 -1.36 23.18
N HIS A 326 -10.28 -0.67 22.64
CA HIS A 326 -10.16 -0.03 21.33
C HIS A 326 -9.32 1.25 21.47
N PHE A 327 -8.38 1.44 20.56
CA PHE A 327 -7.54 2.63 20.54
C PHE A 327 -7.15 2.95 19.10
N GLU A 328 -6.71 4.17 18.89
CA GLU A 328 -6.19 4.61 17.61
C GLU A 328 -4.66 4.64 17.66
N TYR A 329 -4.02 4.16 16.60
CA TYR A 329 -2.61 4.44 16.35
C TYR A 329 -2.48 5.69 15.49
N LEU A 330 -1.60 6.60 15.90
CA LEU A 330 -1.16 7.73 15.09
C LEU A 330 0.31 7.53 14.73
N PHE A 331 0.57 7.24 13.45
CA PHE A 331 1.91 7.03 12.92
C PHE A 331 2.44 8.29 12.24
N PHE A 332 3.75 8.49 12.30
CA PHE A 332 4.46 9.57 11.63
C PHE A 332 5.78 9.08 11.02
N ILE A 333 6.12 9.58 9.83
CA ILE A 333 7.45 9.51 9.24
C ILE A 333 7.77 10.79 8.45
N GLU A 334 9.05 11.13 8.36
CA GLU A 334 9.58 11.91 7.25
C GLU A 334 9.98 10.96 6.11
N LYS A 335 9.55 11.24 4.88
CA LYS A 335 9.79 10.38 3.71
C LYS A 335 11.26 10.43 3.28
N LYS A 336 11.79 9.28 2.84
CA LYS A 336 13.11 9.18 2.19
C LYS A 336 13.02 9.58 0.72
N ASP A 337 14.16 9.99 0.18
CA ASP A 337 14.30 10.06 -1.28
C ASP A 337 14.25 8.66 -1.87
N LEU A 338 13.63 8.50 -3.06
CA LEU A 338 13.44 7.18 -3.67
C LEU A 338 14.75 6.43 -3.94
N ASN A 339 15.84 7.16 -4.21
CA ASN A 339 17.17 6.59 -4.47
C ASN A 339 17.84 5.97 -3.21
N GLN A 340 17.36 6.32 -2.01
CA GLN A 340 17.82 5.79 -0.72
C GLN A 340 17.09 4.50 -0.32
N ILE A 341 16.14 4.03 -1.14
CA ILE A 341 15.32 2.86 -0.81
C ILE A 341 15.93 1.62 -1.46
N SER A 342 16.22 0.65 -0.62
CA SER A 342 16.67 -0.68 -1.02
C SER A 342 15.57 -1.72 -0.83
N TYR A 343 15.45 -2.62 -1.80
CA TYR A 343 14.46 -3.69 -1.88
C TYR A 343 15.13 -5.03 -1.64
N LYS A 344 14.55 -5.82 -0.74
CA LYS A 344 15.04 -7.16 -0.42
C LYS A 344 14.23 -8.19 -1.19
N SER A 345 14.89 -9.22 -1.69
CA SER A 345 14.20 -10.39 -2.23
C SER A 345 13.40 -11.13 -1.16
N PRO A 346 12.18 -11.62 -1.46
CA PRO A 346 11.45 -12.54 -0.59
C PRO A 346 12.11 -13.92 -0.52
N LEU A 347 13.09 -14.22 -1.38
CA LEU A 347 13.84 -15.47 -1.37
C LEU A 347 15.08 -15.35 -0.48
N ASN A 348 15.21 -16.24 0.50
CA ASN A 348 16.42 -16.36 1.30
C ASN A 348 17.49 -17.15 0.54
N TYR A 349 18.19 -16.46 -0.38
CA TYR A 349 19.24 -17.07 -1.19
C TYR A 349 20.61 -16.95 -0.52
N MET A 350 21.37 -18.05 -0.55
CA MET A 350 22.72 -18.07 0.03
C MET A 350 23.62 -17.08 -0.71
N GLY A 351 24.38 -16.28 0.05
CA GLY A 351 25.27 -15.26 -0.53
C GLY A 351 24.60 -13.92 -0.86
N GLY A 352 23.30 -13.76 -0.57
CA GLY A 352 22.55 -12.54 -0.91
C GLY A 352 23.20 -11.25 -0.42
N LYS A 353 23.38 -10.31 -1.35
CA LYS A 353 24.13 -9.05 -1.20
C LYS A 353 23.30 -7.84 -0.74
N TYR A 354 22.16 -8.08 -0.10
CA TYR A 354 21.25 -7.00 0.32
C TYR A 354 21.93 -5.96 1.24
N GLU A 355 22.78 -6.40 2.16
CA GLU A 355 23.50 -5.51 3.09
C GLU A 355 24.64 -4.74 2.41
N LEU A 356 25.03 -5.12 1.19
CA LEU A 356 26.13 -4.54 0.42
C LEU A 356 25.64 -3.62 -0.72
N ILE A 357 24.32 -3.41 -0.86
CA ILE A 357 23.74 -2.66 -1.98
C ILE A 357 24.28 -1.24 -2.08
N ASP A 358 24.42 -0.53 -0.96
CA ASP A 358 24.93 0.85 -0.97
C ASP A 358 26.41 0.89 -1.40
N PHE A 359 27.21 -0.08 -0.95
CA PHE A 359 28.61 -0.21 -1.36
C PHE A 359 28.76 -0.56 -2.84
N ILE A 360 27.94 -1.51 -3.33
CA ILE A 360 27.93 -1.92 -4.74
C ILE A 360 27.48 -0.74 -5.62
N LYS A 361 26.38 -0.06 -5.28
CA LYS A 361 25.88 1.12 -6.02
C LYS A 361 26.88 2.28 -5.99
N GLY A 362 27.54 2.50 -4.85
CA GLY A 362 28.54 3.56 -4.69
C GLY A 362 29.78 3.39 -5.57
N ASN A 363 30.09 2.15 -5.99
CA ASN A 363 31.21 1.84 -6.89
C ASN A 363 30.78 1.55 -8.34
N ALA A 364 29.48 1.58 -8.65
CA ALA A 364 28.97 1.30 -9.98
C ALA A 364 29.17 2.49 -10.95
N PRO A 365 29.10 2.26 -12.28
CA PRO A 365 29.10 3.34 -13.26
C PRO A 365 27.88 4.26 -13.07
N LYS A 366 28.05 5.58 -13.25
CA LYS A 366 26.97 6.56 -13.04
C LYS A 366 25.80 6.44 -14.03
N LYS A 367 26.06 5.99 -15.26
CA LYS A 367 25.05 5.79 -16.30
C LYS A 367 25.15 4.35 -16.78
N ILE A 368 24.03 3.63 -16.72
CA ILE A 368 23.93 2.22 -17.07
C ILE A 368 22.73 2.09 -18.01
N GLU A 369 23.00 1.79 -19.28
CA GLU A 369 21.94 1.50 -20.26
C GLU A 369 21.36 0.11 -20.00
N ARG A 370 22.26 -0.88 -19.91
CA ARG A 370 21.92 -2.27 -19.63
C ARG A 370 22.68 -2.75 -18.40
N PHE A 371 21.96 -3.27 -17.42
CA PHE A 371 22.53 -3.97 -16.27
C PHE A 371 22.36 -5.48 -16.46
N ILE A 372 23.42 -6.27 -16.26
CA ILE A 372 23.32 -7.74 -16.22
C ILE A 372 23.74 -8.23 -14.83
N ASP A 373 22.80 -8.86 -14.13
CA ASP A 373 23.06 -9.64 -12.92
C ASP A 373 23.42 -11.07 -13.33
N LEU A 374 24.71 -11.34 -13.51
CA LEU A 374 25.19 -12.55 -14.20
C LEU A 374 24.98 -13.84 -13.39
N PHE A 375 24.99 -13.70 -12.06
CA PHE A 375 24.74 -14.73 -11.05
C PHE A 375 23.63 -14.25 -10.10
N GLY A 376 22.45 -14.02 -10.67
CA GLY A 376 21.39 -13.24 -10.05
C GLY A 376 20.86 -13.82 -8.74
N GLY A 377 20.84 -15.14 -8.57
CA GLY A 377 20.35 -15.80 -7.36
C GLY A 377 18.99 -15.27 -6.92
N GLY A 378 18.89 -14.79 -5.67
CA GLY A 378 17.64 -14.18 -5.17
C GLY A 378 17.28 -12.83 -5.81
N PHE A 379 18.09 -12.28 -6.71
CA PHE A 379 17.93 -10.99 -7.38
C PHE A 379 17.96 -9.78 -6.43
N ASN A 380 18.75 -9.87 -5.35
CA ASN A 380 18.92 -8.75 -4.42
C ASN A 380 19.70 -7.59 -5.05
N VAL A 381 20.64 -7.84 -5.97
CA VAL A 381 21.42 -6.78 -6.59
C VAL A 381 20.64 -6.15 -7.73
N GLY A 382 20.26 -6.93 -8.75
CA GLY A 382 19.57 -6.39 -9.93
C GLY A 382 18.26 -5.65 -9.63
N ILE A 383 17.48 -6.04 -8.61
CA ILE A 383 16.26 -5.28 -8.24
C ILE A 383 16.55 -3.83 -7.78
N ASN A 384 17.76 -3.57 -7.27
CA ASN A 384 18.19 -2.29 -6.70
C ASN A 384 18.99 -1.40 -7.67
N PHE A 385 19.22 -1.88 -8.89
CA PHE A 385 19.87 -1.12 -9.96
C PHE A 385 18.84 -0.46 -10.87
N ASP A 386 19.12 0.77 -11.29
CA ASP A 386 18.29 1.49 -12.24
C ASP A 386 19.03 1.52 -13.59
N ALA A 387 18.39 0.93 -14.61
CA ALA A 387 18.87 0.84 -15.98
C ALA A 387 17.66 0.74 -16.91
N ASN A 388 17.83 1.11 -18.19
CA ASN A 388 16.77 0.99 -19.19
C ASN A 388 16.36 -0.47 -19.44
N GLN A 389 17.32 -1.38 -19.32
CA GLN A 389 17.10 -2.82 -19.32
C GLN A 389 17.92 -3.49 -18.23
N ILE A 390 17.29 -4.38 -17.48
CA ILE A 390 17.93 -5.22 -16.47
C ILE A 390 17.78 -6.67 -16.93
N ILE A 391 18.89 -7.40 -17.00
CA ILE A 391 18.92 -8.82 -17.34
C ILE A 391 19.31 -9.60 -16.10
N TYR A 392 18.46 -10.53 -15.70
CA TYR A 392 18.74 -11.54 -14.69
C TYR A 392 19.24 -12.81 -15.39
N ASN A 393 20.34 -13.39 -14.90
CA ASN A 393 20.75 -14.75 -15.26
C ASN A 393 21.12 -15.55 -14.01
N ASP A 394 20.69 -16.81 -13.95
CA ASP A 394 21.20 -17.77 -12.97
C ASP A 394 21.08 -19.19 -13.53
N ILE A 395 22.03 -20.08 -13.23
CA ILE A 395 21.97 -21.47 -13.68
C ILE A 395 20.79 -22.23 -13.07
N ASN A 396 20.27 -21.78 -11.93
CA ASN A 396 19.14 -22.38 -11.23
C ASN A 396 17.80 -21.87 -11.79
N PHE A 397 17.28 -22.61 -12.76
CA PHE A 397 16.01 -22.29 -13.42
C PHE A 397 14.81 -22.27 -12.46
N LYS A 398 14.83 -23.01 -11.34
CA LYS A 398 13.76 -22.94 -10.32
C LYS A 398 13.73 -21.62 -9.58
N VAL A 399 14.87 -20.96 -9.41
CA VAL A 399 14.93 -19.60 -8.85
C VAL A 399 14.39 -18.60 -9.86
N LYS A 400 14.77 -18.74 -11.14
CA LYS A 400 14.19 -17.95 -12.24
C LYS A 400 12.66 -18.06 -12.28
N GLU A 401 12.11 -19.27 -12.22
CA GLU A 401 10.65 -19.52 -12.20
C GLU A 401 9.95 -18.79 -11.04
N LEU A 402 10.55 -18.79 -9.84
CA LEU A 402 10.02 -18.06 -8.68
C LEU A 402 10.00 -16.54 -8.90
N LEU A 403 11.06 -15.98 -9.51
CA LEU A 403 11.14 -14.55 -9.81
C LEU A 403 10.17 -14.14 -10.93
N GLU A 404 10.04 -14.97 -11.97
CA GLU A 404 9.04 -14.80 -13.04
C GLU A 404 7.61 -14.86 -12.49
N MET A 405 7.33 -15.76 -11.54
CA MET A 405 6.05 -15.80 -10.83
C MET A 405 5.76 -14.47 -10.12
N PHE A 406 6.73 -13.90 -9.40
CA PHE A 406 6.59 -12.60 -8.76
C PHE A 406 6.35 -11.46 -9.78
N ARG A 407 6.97 -11.53 -10.97
CA ARG A 407 6.77 -10.56 -12.05
C ARG A 407 5.40 -10.67 -12.69
N ASN A 408 4.97 -11.88 -13.03
CA ASN A 408 3.88 -12.13 -13.97
C ASN A 408 2.53 -12.36 -13.29
N LYS A 409 2.50 -12.93 -12.08
CA LYS A 409 1.24 -13.24 -11.39
C LYS A 409 0.62 -11.99 -10.78
N ASP A 410 -0.71 -11.91 -10.76
CA ASP A 410 -1.39 -10.88 -9.98
C ASP A 410 -1.05 -11.01 -8.48
N THR A 411 -0.74 -9.87 -7.86
CA THR A 411 -0.21 -9.82 -6.48
C THR A 411 -1.28 -10.26 -5.48
N LEU A 412 -2.54 -9.89 -5.71
CA LEU A 412 -3.65 -10.25 -4.84
C LEU A 412 -3.96 -11.75 -4.96
N GLU A 413 -3.95 -12.30 -6.18
CA GLU A 413 -4.16 -13.73 -6.39
C GLU A 413 -3.04 -14.58 -5.77
N LEU A 414 -1.77 -14.14 -5.81
CA LEU A 414 -0.68 -14.80 -5.08
C LEU A 414 -0.92 -14.78 -3.57
N TYR A 415 -1.29 -13.62 -3.01
CA TYR A 415 -1.61 -13.49 -1.58
C TYR A 415 -2.76 -14.42 -1.16
N LYS A 416 -3.86 -14.43 -1.92
CA LYS A 416 -5.01 -15.31 -1.68
C LYS A 416 -4.62 -16.78 -1.77
N TYR A 417 -3.80 -17.16 -2.74
CA TYR A 417 -3.28 -18.52 -2.86
C TYR A 417 -2.51 -18.93 -1.60
N ILE A 418 -1.54 -18.13 -1.16
CA ILE A 418 -0.74 -18.38 0.04
C ILE A 418 -1.65 -18.56 1.26
N ARG A 419 -2.55 -17.61 1.52
CA ARG A 419 -3.50 -17.67 2.65
C ARG A 419 -4.39 -18.91 2.58
N LYS A 420 -4.92 -19.23 1.39
CA LYS A 420 -5.75 -20.42 1.15
C LYS A 420 -5.00 -21.71 1.45
N MET A 421 -3.77 -21.84 0.96
CA MET A 421 -2.96 -23.04 1.16
C MET A 421 -2.53 -23.22 2.63
N ILE A 422 -2.14 -22.13 3.30
CA ILE A 422 -1.86 -22.14 4.75
C ILE A 422 -3.07 -22.66 5.52
N LYS A 423 -4.27 -22.15 5.24
CA LYS A 423 -5.50 -22.59 5.90
C LYS A 423 -5.86 -24.04 5.57
N LYS A 424 -5.80 -24.42 4.28
CA LYS A 424 -6.18 -25.76 3.79
C LYS A 424 -5.32 -26.86 4.40
N TYR A 425 -4.01 -26.65 4.46
CA TYR A 425 -3.05 -27.64 4.96
C TYR A 425 -2.67 -27.44 6.43
N LYS A 426 -3.20 -26.40 7.10
CA LYS A 426 -2.89 -26.02 8.49
C LYS A 426 -1.37 -25.85 8.69
N LEU A 427 -0.74 -25.07 7.81
CA LEU A 427 0.71 -24.88 7.83
C LEU A 427 1.14 -24.01 9.01
N GLU A 428 2.01 -24.58 9.85
CA GLU A 428 2.54 -23.94 11.06
C GLU A 428 4.06 -24.16 11.17
N LYS A 429 4.72 -23.31 11.96
CA LYS A 429 6.17 -23.44 12.24
C LYS A 429 6.46 -24.80 12.86
N ASN A 430 7.52 -25.48 12.43
CA ASN A 430 7.93 -26.79 12.93
C ASN A 430 6.88 -27.92 12.78
N ASN A 431 5.73 -27.69 12.13
CA ASN A 431 4.71 -28.72 11.95
C ASN A 431 5.08 -29.62 10.77
N ARG A 432 5.79 -30.71 11.08
CA ARG A 432 6.27 -31.67 10.08
C ARG A 432 5.15 -32.28 9.26
N GLU A 433 4.05 -32.69 9.86
CA GLU A 433 2.96 -33.39 9.15
C GLU A 433 2.34 -32.52 8.05
N SER A 434 2.00 -31.28 8.36
CA SER A 434 1.43 -30.32 7.39
C SER A 434 2.42 -29.98 6.26
N PHE A 435 3.70 -29.83 6.59
CA PHE A 435 4.77 -29.55 5.63
C PHE A 435 5.01 -30.73 4.69
N GLU A 436 5.06 -31.96 5.21
CA GLU A 436 5.24 -33.17 4.39
C GLU A 436 4.08 -33.35 3.40
N LYS A 437 2.84 -33.02 3.79
CA LYS A 437 1.68 -33.07 2.87
C LYS A 437 1.86 -32.17 1.65
N ILE A 438 2.28 -30.91 1.84
CA ILE A 438 2.52 -30.00 0.71
C ILE A 438 3.79 -30.36 -0.08
N ARG A 439 4.79 -30.96 0.57
CA ARG A 439 6.01 -31.44 -0.10
C ARG A 439 5.72 -32.63 -1.01
N THR A 440 4.96 -33.60 -0.52
CA THR A 440 4.46 -34.71 -1.33
C THR A 440 3.62 -34.22 -2.50
N LEU A 441 2.73 -33.24 -2.28
CA LEU A 441 1.94 -32.64 -3.35
C LEU A 441 2.80 -31.98 -4.44
N TYR A 442 3.84 -31.25 -4.05
CA TYR A 442 4.77 -30.64 -5.00
C TYR A 442 5.55 -31.71 -5.77
N ASN A 443 6.08 -32.72 -5.07
CA ASN A 443 6.90 -33.77 -5.67
C ASN A 443 6.08 -34.76 -6.52
N SER A 444 4.78 -34.93 -6.27
CA SER A 444 3.89 -35.81 -7.05
C SER A 444 3.50 -35.23 -8.41
N LYS A 445 3.77 -33.95 -8.66
CA LYS A 445 3.54 -33.35 -9.97
C LYS A 445 4.64 -33.75 -10.93
N ILE A 446 4.27 -33.85 -12.21
CA ILE A 446 5.21 -33.90 -13.33
C ILE A 446 6.14 -32.68 -13.21
N GLU A 447 7.43 -32.86 -13.44
CA GLU A 447 8.47 -31.88 -13.13
C GLU A 447 8.20 -30.50 -13.76
N GLU A 448 7.76 -30.50 -15.01
CA GLU A 448 7.39 -29.33 -15.81
C GLU A 448 6.10 -28.65 -15.34
N LEU A 449 5.28 -29.35 -14.55
CA LEU A 449 4.01 -28.85 -14.00
C LEU A 449 4.11 -28.42 -12.53
N ARG A 450 5.31 -28.45 -11.95
CA ARG A 450 5.55 -28.03 -10.56
C ARG A 450 5.38 -26.52 -10.41
N GLU A 451 4.23 -26.12 -9.87
CA GLU A 451 3.85 -24.73 -9.63
C GLU A 451 4.83 -23.97 -8.69
N PRO A 452 5.35 -22.79 -9.11
CA PRO A 452 6.27 -21.99 -8.29
C PRO A 452 5.62 -21.44 -7.02
N GLU A 453 4.30 -21.25 -6.97
CA GLU A 453 3.59 -20.77 -5.77
C GLU A 453 3.68 -21.79 -4.63
N LEU A 454 3.58 -23.08 -4.98
CA LEU A 454 3.70 -24.17 -4.01
C LEU A 454 5.15 -24.35 -3.55
N LEU A 455 6.11 -24.19 -4.48
CA LEU A 455 7.53 -24.16 -4.15
C LEU A 455 7.86 -23.00 -3.19
N TYR A 456 7.35 -21.81 -3.45
CA TYR A 456 7.54 -20.66 -2.55
C TYR A 456 7.00 -20.96 -1.15
N LEU A 457 5.82 -21.58 -1.05
CA LEU A 457 5.26 -21.97 0.24
C LEU A 457 6.13 -23.00 0.98
N LEU A 458 6.70 -23.98 0.26
CA LEU A 458 7.69 -24.93 0.82
C LEU A 458 8.96 -24.25 1.30
N ILE A 459 9.42 -23.21 0.60
CA ILE A 459 10.58 -22.40 1.00
C ILE A 459 10.28 -21.65 2.30
N LEU A 460 9.11 -21.00 2.40
CA LEU A 460 8.72 -20.21 3.58
C LEU A 460 8.68 -21.03 4.89
N TYR A 461 8.31 -22.30 4.80
CA TYR A 461 8.22 -23.21 5.94
C TYR A 461 9.40 -24.20 6.04
N GLY A 462 10.36 -24.14 5.11
CA GLY A 462 11.54 -25.00 5.07
C GLY A 462 12.64 -24.56 6.04
N PHE A 463 13.51 -25.50 6.42
CA PHE A 463 14.67 -25.23 7.28
C PHE A 463 15.59 -24.20 6.63
N ASN A 464 15.87 -23.11 7.35
CA ASN A 464 16.60 -21.94 6.88
C ASN A 464 16.11 -21.34 5.55
N GLN A 465 14.88 -21.68 5.12
CA GLN A 465 14.31 -21.27 3.83
C GLN A 465 15.22 -21.62 2.63
N GLN A 466 15.99 -22.71 2.75
CA GLN A 466 16.90 -23.15 1.68
C GLN A 466 16.12 -23.73 0.50
N ILE A 467 16.56 -23.38 -0.71
CA ILE A 467 16.09 -23.96 -1.96
C ILE A 467 16.96 -25.20 -2.24
N ARG A 468 16.43 -26.39 -2.02
CA ARG A 468 17.19 -27.64 -2.13
C ARG A 468 16.40 -28.73 -2.84
N PHE A 469 17.04 -29.33 -3.84
CA PHE A 469 16.50 -30.41 -4.65
C PHE A 469 17.44 -31.63 -4.64
N ASN A 470 16.89 -32.81 -4.92
CA ASN A 470 17.68 -34.01 -5.24
C ASN A 470 17.93 -34.11 -6.75
N SER A 471 18.58 -35.19 -7.20
CA SER A 471 18.85 -35.44 -8.62
C SER A 471 17.62 -35.68 -9.49
N LYS A 472 16.45 -35.95 -8.88
CA LYS A 472 15.13 -36.02 -9.56
C LYS A 472 14.37 -34.69 -9.50
N LEU A 473 15.08 -33.61 -9.12
CA LEU A 473 14.55 -32.27 -8.94
C LEU A 473 13.39 -32.16 -7.94
N GLU A 474 13.23 -33.17 -7.08
CA GLU A 474 12.25 -33.18 -6.00
C GLU A 474 12.75 -32.29 -4.86
N TYR A 475 11.86 -31.45 -4.32
CA TYR A 475 12.19 -30.61 -3.18
C TYR A 475 12.40 -31.49 -1.96
N ASN A 476 13.57 -31.39 -1.34
CA ASN A 476 14.00 -32.32 -0.28
C ASN A 476 14.42 -31.63 1.02
N ASN A 477 14.18 -30.32 1.17
CA ASN A 477 14.43 -29.63 2.45
C ASN A 477 13.46 -30.12 3.54
N THR A 478 13.87 -30.02 4.80
CA THR A 478 13.05 -30.38 5.98
C THR A 478 12.23 -29.19 6.45
N VAL A 479 11.22 -29.43 7.29
CA VAL A 479 10.47 -28.35 7.95
C VAL A 479 11.39 -27.48 8.81
N GLY A 480 11.10 -26.19 8.92
CA GLY A 480 11.84 -25.22 9.70
C GLY A 480 10.98 -24.39 10.66
N PRO A 481 11.61 -23.49 11.43
CA PRO A 481 10.92 -22.63 12.41
C PRO A 481 10.31 -21.36 11.79
N SER A 482 10.36 -21.21 10.46
CA SER A 482 9.82 -20.05 9.74
C SER A 482 8.36 -20.27 9.32
N SER A 483 7.65 -19.18 9.10
CA SER A 483 6.30 -19.17 8.53
C SER A 483 6.04 -17.86 7.81
N PHE A 484 5.03 -17.84 6.93
CA PHE A 484 4.51 -16.59 6.39
C PHE A 484 4.03 -15.67 7.52
N ASN A 485 4.41 -14.39 7.48
CA ASN A 485 4.11 -13.37 8.48
C ASN A 485 4.18 -11.96 7.84
N GLU A 486 3.84 -10.94 8.60
CA GLU A 486 3.75 -9.55 8.13
C GLU A 486 5.09 -9.02 7.59
N ARG A 487 6.23 -9.46 8.15
CA ARG A 487 7.57 -9.13 7.62
C ARG A 487 7.78 -9.68 6.23
N ILE A 488 7.54 -10.97 6.05
CA ILE A 488 7.73 -11.63 4.75
C ILE A 488 6.75 -11.08 3.73
N PHE A 489 5.52 -10.79 4.16
CA PHE A 489 4.51 -10.22 3.28
C PHE A 489 4.92 -8.83 2.78
N GLU A 490 5.39 -7.95 3.66
CA GLU A 490 5.86 -6.61 3.28
C GLU A 490 7.09 -6.66 2.35
N ILE A 491 8.07 -7.54 2.62
CA ILE A 491 9.22 -7.77 1.73
C ILE A 491 8.74 -8.25 0.36
N MET A 492 7.83 -9.22 0.32
CA MET A 492 7.26 -9.74 -0.92
C MET A 492 6.51 -8.67 -1.70
N LEU A 493 5.68 -7.84 -1.05
CA LEU A 493 4.94 -6.77 -1.69
C LEU A 493 5.84 -5.70 -2.29
N SER A 494 6.78 -5.17 -1.50
CA SER A 494 7.71 -4.14 -1.97
C SER A 494 8.60 -4.66 -3.11
N PHE A 495 9.04 -5.92 -3.04
CA PHE A 495 9.78 -6.57 -4.12
C PHE A 495 8.94 -6.72 -5.39
N ILE A 496 7.73 -7.28 -5.31
CA ILE A 496 6.83 -7.45 -6.47
C ILE A 496 6.48 -6.09 -7.09
N SER A 497 6.12 -5.12 -6.26
CA SER A 497 5.78 -3.74 -6.66
C SER A 497 6.93 -3.09 -7.43
N THR A 498 8.17 -3.21 -6.95
CA THR A 498 9.34 -2.69 -7.65
C THR A 498 9.66 -3.51 -8.89
N LEU A 499 9.64 -4.84 -8.79
CA LEU A 499 9.95 -5.74 -9.88
C LEU A 499 9.07 -5.46 -11.08
N LYS A 500 7.75 -5.33 -10.88
CA LYS A 500 6.75 -5.04 -11.93
C LYS A 500 6.91 -3.69 -12.63
N ASN A 501 7.57 -2.73 -11.99
CA ASN A 501 7.81 -1.40 -12.56
C ASN A 501 9.14 -1.28 -13.32
N LYS A 502 9.99 -2.31 -13.30
CA LYS A 502 11.29 -2.30 -14.01
C LYS A 502 11.23 -3.08 -15.33
N ASN A 503 12.10 -2.76 -16.29
CA ASN A 503 12.25 -3.56 -17.51
C ASN A 503 13.23 -4.72 -17.25
N VAL A 504 12.72 -5.84 -16.72
CA VAL A 504 13.53 -7.01 -16.35
C VAL A 504 13.29 -8.16 -17.34
N VAL A 505 14.38 -8.71 -17.88
CA VAL A 505 14.39 -9.92 -18.70
C VAL A 505 15.06 -11.05 -17.92
N PHE A 506 14.45 -12.23 -17.89
CA PHE A 506 14.92 -13.39 -17.14
C PHE A 506 15.51 -14.45 -18.07
N TYR A 507 16.77 -14.82 -17.81
CA TYR A 507 17.45 -15.97 -18.40
C TYR A 507 17.80 -16.99 -17.32
N SER A 508 18.01 -18.23 -17.75
CA SER A 508 18.64 -19.24 -16.92
C SER A 508 19.54 -20.11 -17.76
N GLY A 509 20.84 -20.00 -17.52
CA GLY A 509 21.84 -20.73 -18.26
C GLY A 509 23.26 -20.39 -17.83
N ASP A 510 24.21 -20.98 -18.56
CA ASP A 510 25.63 -20.69 -18.39
C ASP A 510 25.93 -19.21 -18.67
N TYR A 511 26.74 -18.60 -17.81
CA TYR A 511 27.03 -17.17 -17.85
C TYR A 511 27.75 -16.74 -19.14
N GLU A 512 28.52 -17.62 -19.79
CA GLU A 512 29.25 -17.28 -21.01
C GLU A 512 28.31 -16.97 -22.17
N LYS A 513 27.13 -17.61 -22.20
CA LYS A 513 26.09 -17.34 -23.21
C LYS A 513 25.54 -15.92 -23.12
N MET A 514 25.63 -15.28 -21.95
CA MET A 514 25.16 -13.90 -21.77
C MET A 514 26.00 -12.88 -22.53
N PHE A 515 27.17 -13.26 -23.06
CA PHE A 515 27.96 -12.40 -23.95
C PHE A 515 27.17 -11.90 -25.16
N GLU A 516 26.26 -12.70 -25.69
CA GLU A 516 25.40 -12.35 -26.84
C GLU A 516 24.46 -11.17 -26.54
N HIS A 517 24.24 -10.85 -25.26
CA HIS A 517 23.41 -9.74 -24.78
C HIS A 517 24.22 -8.53 -24.30
N MET A 518 25.55 -8.57 -24.43
CA MET A 518 26.45 -7.53 -23.94
C MET A 518 26.93 -6.60 -25.06
N ASN A 519 27.04 -5.32 -24.75
CA ASN A 519 27.69 -4.31 -25.59
C ASN A 519 28.47 -3.33 -24.71
N LYS A 520 29.09 -2.31 -25.31
CA LYS A 520 29.93 -1.32 -24.59
C LYS A 520 29.16 -0.50 -23.55
N ASP A 521 27.83 -0.43 -23.67
CA ASP A 521 26.94 0.27 -22.72
C ASP A 521 26.37 -0.65 -21.64
N THR A 522 26.78 -1.93 -21.64
CA THR A 522 26.43 -2.90 -20.61
C THR A 522 27.35 -2.78 -19.40
N PHE A 523 26.75 -2.77 -18.21
CA PHE A 523 27.42 -3.03 -16.94
C PHE A 523 27.06 -4.44 -16.44
N VAL A 524 28.08 -5.26 -16.19
CA VAL A 524 27.92 -6.65 -15.75
C VAL A 524 28.32 -6.78 -14.27
N TYR A 525 27.36 -7.13 -13.42
CA TYR A 525 27.63 -7.49 -12.03
C TYR A 525 27.76 -9.00 -11.88
N VAL A 526 28.80 -9.43 -11.17
CA VAL A 526 29.24 -10.82 -11.11
C VAL A 526 29.43 -11.20 -9.65
N ASP A 527 28.62 -12.15 -9.17
CA ASP A 527 28.68 -12.66 -7.79
C ASP A 527 28.65 -14.19 -7.78
N PRO A 528 29.77 -14.83 -8.17
CA PRO A 528 29.82 -16.27 -8.30
C PRO A 528 29.84 -16.93 -6.91
N PRO A 529 29.64 -18.25 -6.86
CA PRO A 529 30.17 -19.06 -5.76
C PRO A 529 31.63 -18.72 -5.40
N TYR A 530 31.95 -18.67 -4.10
CA TYR A 530 33.32 -18.37 -3.66
C TYR A 530 34.08 -19.67 -3.39
N LEU A 531 35.20 -19.88 -4.10
CA LEU A 531 36.02 -21.09 -4.06
C LEU A 531 36.43 -21.46 -2.63
N ILE A 532 36.93 -20.50 -1.86
CA ILE A 532 37.45 -20.72 -0.50
C ILE A 532 36.36 -20.82 0.58
N THR A 533 35.07 -20.85 0.20
CA THR A 533 33.94 -20.97 1.12
C THR A 533 33.31 -22.37 1.12
N CYS A 534 32.61 -22.73 2.20
CA CYS A 534 31.81 -23.96 2.27
C CYS A 534 30.37 -23.67 1.84
N GLY A 535 30.20 -23.06 0.66
CA GLY A 535 28.90 -22.76 0.07
C GLY A 535 28.23 -24.03 -0.45
N SER A 536 26.91 -24.11 -0.29
CA SER A 536 26.17 -25.33 -0.65
C SER A 536 26.02 -25.54 -2.17
N TYR A 537 26.38 -24.51 -2.94
CA TYR A 537 26.53 -24.50 -4.40
C TYR A 537 27.88 -25.08 -4.87
N ASN A 538 28.88 -25.20 -3.98
CA ASN A 538 30.22 -25.70 -4.37
C ASN A 538 30.24 -27.23 -4.55
N ASP A 539 29.27 -27.96 -3.97
CA ASP A 539 29.34 -29.43 -3.90
C ASP A 539 28.98 -30.17 -5.21
N GLY A 540 28.37 -29.49 -6.19
CA GLY A 540 27.96 -30.07 -7.48
C GLY A 540 26.95 -31.22 -7.38
N LYS A 541 26.41 -31.52 -6.19
CA LYS A 541 25.60 -32.72 -5.92
C LYS A 541 24.09 -32.48 -6.06
N ARG A 542 23.69 -31.32 -6.58
CA ARG A 542 22.30 -30.80 -6.46
C ARG A 542 21.66 -30.45 -7.80
N GLY A 543 22.14 -31.05 -8.89
CA GLY A 543 21.60 -30.89 -10.24
C GLY A 543 22.15 -29.68 -11.03
N PHE A 544 23.22 -29.05 -10.53
CA PHE A 544 23.91 -27.94 -11.18
C PHE A 544 25.43 -28.18 -11.11
N ASN A 545 26.20 -27.57 -12.02
CA ASN A 545 27.67 -27.66 -11.97
C ASN A 545 28.17 -27.21 -10.59
N GLY A 546 29.12 -27.95 -10.01
CA GLY A 546 29.83 -27.50 -8.82
C GLY A 546 30.67 -26.27 -9.13
N TRP A 547 31.30 -25.68 -8.10
CA TRP A 547 32.26 -24.59 -8.30
C TRP A 547 33.61 -25.01 -7.77
N ASP A 548 34.55 -25.22 -8.69
CA ASP A 548 35.92 -25.62 -8.43
C ASP A 548 36.90 -24.64 -9.09
N GLU A 549 38.20 -24.92 -9.00
CA GLU A 549 39.23 -24.09 -9.62
C GLU A 549 39.07 -23.97 -11.14
N LYS A 550 38.52 -24.99 -11.82
CA LYS A 550 38.30 -24.94 -13.28
C LYS A 550 37.19 -23.97 -13.64
N GLU A 551 36.10 -23.98 -12.87
CA GLU A 551 35.01 -23.00 -13.05
C GLU A 551 35.46 -21.57 -12.73
N GLU A 552 36.29 -21.39 -11.69
CA GLU A 552 36.86 -20.07 -11.38
C GLU A 552 37.76 -19.57 -12.51
N ILE A 553 38.67 -20.42 -13.04
CA ILE A 553 39.50 -20.08 -14.22
C ILE A 553 38.61 -19.74 -15.43
N ARG A 554 37.54 -20.51 -15.68
CA ARG A 554 36.61 -20.22 -16.80
C ARG A 554 35.97 -18.85 -16.64
N LEU A 555 35.56 -18.49 -15.42
CA LEU A 555 34.99 -17.17 -15.16
C LEU A 555 36.01 -16.06 -15.37
N LEU A 556 37.24 -16.21 -14.89
CA LEU A 556 38.27 -15.18 -15.06
C LEU A 556 38.61 -14.96 -16.55
N ASN A 557 38.73 -16.03 -17.34
CA ASN A 557 38.89 -15.92 -18.79
C ASN A 557 37.71 -15.20 -19.46
N PHE A 558 36.48 -15.45 -18.99
CA PHE A 558 35.31 -14.73 -19.46
C PHE A 558 35.37 -13.23 -19.13
N LEU A 559 35.82 -12.86 -17.93
CA LEU A 559 36.00 -11.46 -17.53
C LEU A 559 37.11 -10.77 -18.34
N ASP A 560 38.19 -11.48 -18.70
CA ASP A 560 39.21 -10.97 -19.62
C ASP A 560 38.64 -10.70 -21.02
N LYS A 561 37.74 -11.59 -21.49
CA LYS A 561 36.98 -11.36 -22.73
C LYS A 561 36.09 -10.12 -22.62
N LEU A 562 35.42 -9.88 -21.50
CA LEU A 562 34.64 -8.64 -21.29
C LEU A 562 35.55 -7.41 -21.33
N ASN A 563 36.68 -7.47 -20.62
CA ASN A 563 37.65 -6.39 -20.53
C ASN A 563 38.20 -6.00 -21.90
N SER A 564 38.64 -6.97 -22.70
CA SER A 564 39.18 -6.75 -24.05
C SER A 564 38.15 -6.17 -25.03
N ASN A 565 36.85 -6.38 -24.77
CA ASN A 565 35.76 -5.78 -25.55
C ASN A 565 35.28 -4.42 -25.01
N GLY A 566 35.91 -3.90 -23.95
CA GLY A 566 35.55 -2.63 -23.32
C GLY A 566 34.22 -2.68 -22.56
N ILE A 567 33.77 -3.85 -22.15
CA ILE A 567 32.56 -4.05 -21.35
C ILE A 567 32.91 -3.87 -19.88
N LYS A 568 32.14 -3.05 -19.16
CA LYS A 568 32.37 -2.78 -17.74
C LYS A 568 31.85 -3.94 -16.89
N PHE A 569 32.67 -4.43 -15.97
CA PHE A 569 32.24 -5.43 -15.00
C PHE A 569 32.61 -5.05 -13.56
N MET A 570 31.88 -5.64 -12.62
CA MET A 570 32.17 -5.61 -11.19
C MET A 570 32.02 -7.03 -10.64
N LEU A 571 33.11 -7.59 -10.12
CA LEU A 571 33.14 -8.90 -9.49
C LEU A 571 33.16 -8.75 -7.97
N SER A 572 32.14 -9.27 -7.30
CA SER A 572 32.13 -9.47 -5.84
C SER A 572 32.80 -10.80 -5.51
N ASN A 573 33.82 -10.78 -4.65
CA ASN A 573 34.50 -12.00 -4.20
C ASN A 573 35.20 -11.76 -2.85
N ILE A 574 36.02 -12.72 -2.42
CA ILE A 574 36.86 -12.65 -1.23
C ILE A 574 38.28 -13.11 -1.55
N PHE A 575 39.28 -12.40 -1.04
CA PHE A 575 40.68 -12.83 -1.12
C PHE A 575 41.05 -13.81 -0.02
N ILE A 576 40.53 -13.58 1.18
CA ILE A 576 40.90 -14.33 2.38
C ILE A 576 39.62 -14.78 3.09
N LYS A 577 39.64 -16.05 3.50
CA LYS A 577 38.68 -16.58 4.46
C LYS A 577 39.37 -17.42 5.51
N ASP A 578 39.33 -16.95 6.75
CA ASP A 578 40.08 -17.55 7.85
C ASP A 578 41.56 -17.67 7.42
N ASP A 579 42.15 -18.87 7.35
CA ASP A 579 43.53 -19.09 6.90
C ASP A 579 43.65 -19.43 5.40
N LYS A 580 42.54 -19.43 4.64
CA LYS A 580 42.54 -19.75 3.20
C LYS A 580 42.69 -18.50 2.37
N ILE A 581 43.57 -18.56 1.37
CA ILE A 581 43.85 -17.47 0.44
C ILE A 581 43.44 -17.89 -0.98
N ASN A 582 42.73 -17.02 -1.69
CA ASN A 582 42.44 -17.19 -3.12
C ASN A 582 43.59 -16.58 -3.95
N GLU A 583 44.70 -17.31 -4.04
CA GLU A 583 45.91 -16.88 -4.78
C GLU A 583 45.63 -16.67 -6.27
N LEU A 584 44.76 -17.50 -6.84
CA LEU A 584 44.36 -17.47 -8.23
C LEU A 584 43.69 -16.13 -8.59
N LEU A 585 42.73 -15.70 -7.77
CA LEU A 585 42.09 -14.41 -7.93
C LEU A 585 43.06 -13.25 -7.71
N GLN A 586 43.89 -13.28 -6.65
CA GLN A 586 44.86 -12.21 -6.38
C GLN A 586 45.83 -12.01 -7.55
N LYS A 587 46.38 -13.11 -8.07
CA LYS A 587 47.28 -13.07 -9.22
C LYS A 587 46.60 -12.46 -10.44
N TRP A 588 45.40 -12.94 -10.79
CA TRP A 588 44.65 -12.43 -11.94
C TRP A 588 44.32 -10.93 -11.84
N VAL A 589 43.94 -10.46 -10.65
CA VAL A 589 43.70 -9.03 -10.39
C VAL A 589 44.97 -8.20 -10.61
N ASN A 590 46.11 -8.68 -10.10
CA ASN A 590 47.39 -8.00 -10.22
C ASN A 590 47.90 -7.97 -11.67
N ASP A 591 47.83 -9.10 -12.37
CA ASP A 591 48.30 -9.23 -13.75
C ASP A 591 47.53 -8.30 -14.70
N ASN A 592 46.21 -8.16 -14.49
CA ASN A 592 45.36 -7.27 -15.26
C ASN A 592 45.31 -5.81 -14.74
N LYS A 593 45.91 -5.54 -13.57
CA LYS A 593 45.89 -4.23 -12.90
C LYS A 593 44.47 -3.70 -12.63
N PHE A 594 43.54 -4.58 -12.28
CA PHE A 594 42.18 -4.18 -11.92
C PHE A 594 42.15 -3.45 -10.58
N LYS A 595 41.17 -2.55 -10.42
CA LYS A 595 41.00 -1.83 -9.15
C LYS A 595 40.24 -2.71 -8.17
N VAL A 596 40.70 -2.74 -6.92
CA VAL A 596 40.04 -3.43 -5.81
C VAL A 596 39.44 -2.42 -4.85
N LYS A 597 38.20 -2.66 -4.43
CA LYS A 597 37.51 -1.89 -3.39
C LYS A 597 37.17 -2.83 -2.24
N TYR A 598 37.57 -2.45 -1.04
CA TYR A 598 37.32 -3.22 0.17
C TYR A 598 36.05 -2.72 0.85
N PHE A 599 35.22 -3.64 1.33
CA PHE A 599 34.05 -3.26 2.11
C PHE A 599 34.45 -2.97 3.55
N GLU A 600 34.23 -1.74 4.02
CA GLU A 600 34.65 -1.33 5.38
C GLU A 600 33.55 -1.51 6.45
N GLY A 601 32.40 -2.08 6.09
CA GLY A 601 31.28 -2.27 7.01
C GLY A 601 31.37 -3.54 7.86
N THR A 602 30.29 -3.85 8.58
CA THR A 602 30.21 -5.07 9.41
C THR A 602 30.23 -6.31 8.53
N GLN A 603 31.29 -7.11 8.64
CA GLN A 603 31.47 -8.35 7.88
C GLN A 603 31.28 -9.59 8.75
N LYS A 604 31.02 -10.73 8.08
CA LYS A 604 31.14 -12.04 8.76
C LYS A 604 32.59 -12.24 9.16
N LYS A 605 32.81 -12.66 10.41
CA LYS A 605 34.14 -12.90 10.98
C LYS A 605 35.02 -13.70 10.01
N GLY A 606 36.25 -13.23 9.81
CA GLY A 606 37.25 -13.90 8.98
C GLY A 606 37.02 -13.79 7.48
N ARG A 607 36.15 -12.87 7.00
CA ARG A 607 35.98 -12.59 5.57
C ARG A 607 36.35 -11.14 5.27
N GLU A 608 36.96 -10.95 4.10
CA GLU A 608 37.22 -9.63 3.52
C GLU A 608 36.55 -9.56 2.15
N GLU A 609 35.35 -9.00 2.13
CA GLU A 609 34.55 -8.78 0.93
C GLU A 609 35.15 -7.67 0.08
N ILE A 610 35.36 -7.97 -1.20
CA ILE A 610 35.96 -7.07 -2.18
C ILE A 610 35.09 -6.91 -3.42
N LEU A 611 35.24 -5.77 -4.09
CA LEU A 611 34.81 -5.57 -5.48
C LEU A 611 36.05 -5.40 -6.36
N VAL A 612 36.14 -6.18 -7.43
CA VAL A 612 37.13 -6.02 -8.50
C VAL A 612 36.44 -5.34 -9.69
N ILE A 613 37.00 -4.23 -10.17
CA ILE A 613 36.44 -3.44 -11.29
C ILE A 613 37.48 -3.13 -12.36
N ASN A 614 37.03 -3.05 -13.62
CA ASN A 614 37.88 -2.79 -14.78
C ASN A 614 37.81 -1.35 -15.36
N TYR A 615 37.25 -0.39 -14.61
CA TYR A 615 37.06 1.00 -15.04
C TYR A 615 37.51 2.02 -14.00
#